data_AF-A0A9N8ZP34-F1
#
_entry.id   AF-A0A9N8ZP34-F1
#
_cell.length_a   1.000
_cell.length_b   1.000
_cell.length_c   1.000
_cell.angle_alpha   90.00
_cell.angle_beta   90.00
_cell.angle_gamma   90.00
#
_symmetry.space_group_name_H-M   'P 1'
#
loop_
_entity.id
_entity.type
_entity.pdbx_description
1 polymer ?
#
loop_
_entity_poly.entity_id
_entity_poly.type
_entity_poly.pdbx_seq_one_letter_code
_entity_poly.pdbx_strand_id
1 'polypeptide(L)'
;MREKTHAHRNYLDDVPGNVKTRRLNEIIQTFHTNAKIKLNALLGIPQLVLVEGISNRHNERLRGRTDGGHKIYFDNVRVLESINNQMLNRSDNCHMLNIDNQKIGIKIGDYVIVVPTSTTGATLYGIPIAKSSIAHFSKLNYNEKNIK
;
A
#
# COMPACT_ATOMS: atom_id res chain seq x y z
N MET A 1 10.77 24.54 -25.54
CA MET A 1 10.08 23.39 -26.17
C MET A 1 11.14 22.40 -26.64
N ARG A 2 10.90 21.09 -26.64
CA ARG A 2 11.90 20.12 -27.13
C ARG A 2 12.07 20.27 -28.65
N GLU A 3 13.30 20.49 -29.10
CA GLU A 3 13.64 20.63 -30.51
C GLU A 3 13.30 19.36 -31.31
N LYS A 4 13.14 19.53 -32.64
CA LYS A 4 12.91 18.44 -33.62
C LYS A 4 11.63 17.62 -33.40
N THR A 5 10.70 18.12 -32.59
CA THR A 5 9.35 17.55 -32.45
C THR A 5 8.40 18.08 -33.53
N HIS A 6 7.31 17.36 -33.85
CA HIS A 6 6.28 17.84 -34.77
C HIS A 6 5.67 19.16 -34.28
N ALA A 7 5.41 19.25 -32.96
CA ALA A 7 4.88 20.46 -32.35
C ALA A 7 5.81 21.67 -32.51
N HIS A 8 7.12 21.47 -32.36
CA HIS A 8 8.12 22.53 -32.57
C HIS A 8 8.16 23.04 -34.02
N ARG A 9 7.83 22.20 -34.99
CA ARG A 9 7.82 22.59 -36.42
C ARG A 9 6.51 23.24 -36.84
N ASN A 10 5.39 22.75 -36.32
CA ASN A 10 4.06 23.02 -36.88
C ASN A 10 3.16 23.86 -35.97
N TYR A 11 3.52 24.10 -34.71
CA TYR A 11 2.72 24.87 -33.76
C TYR A 11 3.51 26.03 -33.15
N LEU A 12 2.87 27.20 -33.10
CA LEU A 12 3.36 28.37 -32.37
C LEU A 12 2.92 28.25 -30.91
N ASP A 13 3.83 28.59 -29.99
CA ASP A 13 3.55 28.58 -28.56
C ASP A 13 2.96 29.92 -28.12
N ASP A 14 1.64 29.95 -27.98
CA ASP A 14 0.86 31.17 -27.66
C ASP A 14 0.55 31.32 -26.17
N VAL A 15 1.00 30.38 -25.33
CA VAL A 15 0.71 30.40 -23.88
C VAL A 15 1.94 30.89 -23.10
N PRO A 16 1.84 32.00 -22.35
CA PRO A 16 2.91 32.47 -21.48
C PRO A 16 3.35 31.44 -20.44
N GLY A 17 4.64 31.45 -20.08
CA GLY A 17 5.25 30.46 -19.17
C GLY A 17 4.62 30.44 -17.76
N ASN A 18 4.18 31.60 -17.25
CA ASN A 18 3.50 31.70 -15.96
C ASN A 18 2.13 30.98 -15.98
N VAL A 19 1.37 31.09 -17.06
CA VAL A 19 0.08 30.40 -17.24
C VAL A 19 0.27 28.88 -17.28
N LYS A 20 1.30 28.40 -17.99
CA LYS A 20 1.63 26.97 -18.04
C LYS A 20 1.97 26.42 -16.68
N THR A 21 2.83 27.13 -15.94
CA THR A 21 3.25 26.74 -14.60
C THR A 21 2.07 26.69 -13.64
N ARG A 22 1.19 27.72 -13.68
CA ARG A 22 -0.04 27.74 -12.87
C ARG A 22 -0.94 26.54 -13.18
N ARG A 23 -1.26 26.29 -14.45
CA ARG A 23 -2.12 25.16 -14.86
C ARG A 23 -1.52 23.80 -14.49
N LEU A 24 -0.21 23.64 -14.66
CA LEU A 24 0.48 22.42 -14.25
C LEU A 24 0.34 22.19 -12.74
N ASN A 25 0.54 23.24 -11.93
CA ASN A 25 0.38 23.17 -10.48
C ASN A 25 -1.07 22.81 -10.09
N GLU A 26 -2.07 23.38 -10.77
CA GLU A 26 -3.49 23.03 -10.56
C GLU A 26 -3.73 21.53 -10.83
N ILE A 27 -3.26 21.00 -11.96
CA ILE A 27 -3.39 19.58 -12.31
C ILE A 27 -2.72 18.69 -11.26
N ILE A 28 -1.49 19.02 -10.85
CA ILE A 28 -0.74 18.28 -9.83
C ILE A 28 -1.50 18.29 -8.50
N GLN A 29 -2.03 19.43 -8.08
CA GLN A 29 -2.81 19.56 -6.84
C GLN A 29 -4.11 18.75 -6.90
N THR A 30 -4.84 18.80 -8.02
CA THR A 30 -6.04 18.00 -8.23
C THR A 30 -5.73 16.51 -8.17
N PHE A 31 -4.63 16.07 -8.80
CA PHE A 31 -4.20 14.67 -8.75
C PHE A 31 -3.90 14.24 -7.31
N HIS A 32 -3.08 14.98 -6.57
CA HIS A 32 -2.71 14.62 -5.20
C HIS A 32 -3.89 14.64 -4.23
N THR A 33 -4.82 15.58 -4.41
CA THR A 33 -6.07 15.61 -3.62
C THR A 33 -6.86 14.32 -3.80
N ASN A 34 -7.08 13.90 -5.05
CA ASN A 34 -7.81 12.69 -5.36
C ASN A 34 -7.05 11.41 -4.94
N ALA A 35 -5.74 11.37 -5.15
CA ALA A 35 -4.91 10.26 -4.71
C ALA A 35 -4.99 10.08 -3.19
N LYS A 36 -4.94 11.19 -2.43
CA LYS A 36 -5.08 11.15 -0.98
C LYS A 36 -6.43 10.60 -0.52
N ILE A 37 -7.53 10.99 -1.18
CA ILE A 37 -8.86 10.43 -0.90
C ILE A 37 -8.88 8.91 -1.11
N LYS A 38 -8.34 8.45 -2.25
CA LYS A 38 -8.27 7.00 -2.56
C LYS A 38 -7.43 6.22 -1.55
N LEU A 39 -6.25 6.73 -1.17
CA LEU A 39 -5.40 6.06 -0.18
C LEU A 39 -6.03 6.08 1.22
N ASN A 40 -6.74 7.15 1.60
CA ASN A 40 -7.47 7.19 2.86
C ASN A 40 -8.57 6.13 2.92
N ALA A 41 -9.24 5.84 1.81
CA ALA A 41 -10.25 4.79 1.75
C ALA A 41 -9.68 3.37 1.98
N LEU A 42 -8.36 3.18 1.84
CA LEU A 42 -7.69 1.90 2.10
C LEU A 42 -7.29 1.71 3.58
N LEU A 43 -7.41 2.74 4.41
CA LEU A 43 -7.07 2.65 5.84
C LEU A 43 -8.00 1.67 6.55
N GLY A 44 -7.43 0.81 7.38
CA GLY A 44 -8.15 -0.25 8.09
C GLY A 44 -8.50 -1.48 7.24
N ILE A 45 -8.38 -1.40 5.91
CA ILE A 45 -8.67 -2.53 5.02
C ILE A 45 -7.38 -3.34 4.82
N PRO A 46 -7.34 -4.63 5.18
CA PRO A 46 -6.16 -5.47 4.97
C PRO A 46 -5.74 -5.48 3.49
N GLN A 47 -4.45 -5.24 3.24
CA GLN A 47 -3.85 -5.26 1.91
C GLN A 47 -2.84 -6.39 1.83
N LEU A 48 -2.81 -7.09 0.70
CA LEU A 48 -1.70 -7.99 0.37
C LEU A 48 -0.51 -7.17 -0.11
N VAL A 49 0.66 -7.42 0.49
CA VAL A 49 1.87 -6.65 0.24
C VAL A 49 3.02 -7.59 -0.13
N LEU A 50 3.67 -7.31 -1.26
CA LEU A 50 4.96 -7.92 -1.59
C LEU A 50 6.08 -7.14 -0.92
N VAL A 51 6.94 -7.82 -0.17
CA VAL A 51 8.10 -7.19 0.49
C VAL A 51 9.24 -7.01 -0.50
N GLU A 52 9.62 -5.76 -0.77
CA GLU A 52 10.66 -5.41 -1.76
C GLU A 52 12.02 -5.12 -1.11
N GLY A 53 12.06 -4.73 0.17
CA GLY A 53 13.32 -4.38 0.82
C GLY A 53 13.17 -3.69 2.16
N ILE A 54 14.29 -3.17 2.67
CA ILE A 54 14.35 -2.34 3.87
C ILE A 54 14.07 -0.88 3.47
N SER A 55 13.49 -0.10 4.38
CA SER A 55 13.28 1.33 4.21
C SER A 55 14.63 2.05 4.22
N ASN A 56 14.89 2.88 3.21
CA ASN A 56 16.12 3.67 3.11
C ASN A 56 16.28 4.67 4.27
N ARG A 57 15.19 5.03 4.97
CA ARG A 57 15.20 6.03 6.05
C ARG A 57 15.27 5.41 7.44
N HIS A 58 14.74 4.20 7.60
CA HIS A 58 14.63 3.52 8.89
C HIS A 58 14.94 2.03 8.68
N ASN A 59 16.11 1.58 9.15
CA ASN A 59 16.55 0.21 8.95
C ASN A 59 15.66 -0.84 9.64
N GLU A 60 14.84 -0.41 10.60
CA GLU A 60 13.88 -1.24 11.34
C GLU A 60 12.56 -1.45 10.58
N ARG A 61 12.34 -0.73 9.47
CA ARG A 61 11.12 -0.81 8.67
C ARG A 61 11.37 -1.53 7.36
N LEU A 62 10.41 -2.35 6.97
CA LEU A 62 10.34 -2.94 5.64
C LEU A 62 9.52 -2.05 4.71
N ARG A 63 9.81 -2.15 3.42
CA ARG A 63 9.06 -1.52 2.33
C ARG A 63 8.49 -2.59 1.43
N GLY A 64 7.27 -2.35 0.97
CA GLY A 64 6.62 -3.21 0.00
C GLY A 64 5.63 -2.47 -0.87
N ARG A 65 4.98 -3.22 -1.76
CA ARG A 65 3.90 -2.72 -2.59
C ARG A 65 2.64 -3.55 -2.45
N THR A 66 1.50 -2.87 -2.43
CA THR A 66 0.19 -3.51 -2.56
C THR A 66 -0.06 -3.95 -3.99
N ASP A 67 -1.08 -4.78 -4.20
CA ASP A 67 -1.53 -5.20 -5.53
C ASP A 67 -1.89 -4.00 -6.45
N GLY A 68 -2.48 -2.95 -5.86
CA GLY A 68 -2.72 -1.68 -6.55
C GLY A 68 -1.46 -0.84 -6.83
N GLY A 69 -0.26 -1.36 -6.57
CA GLY A 69 1.02 -0.69 -6.79
C GLY A 69 1.37 0.38 -5.76
N HIS A 70 0.57 0.53 -4.69
CA HIS A 70 0.80 1.55 -3.66
C HIS A 70 1.97 1.14 -2.76
N LYS A 71 2.86 2.10 -2.48
CA LYS A 71 3.97 1.88 -1.55
C LYS A 71 3.45 1.86 -0.12
N ILE A 72 3.91 0.88 0.65
CA ILE A 72 3.63 0.75 2.07
C ILE A 72 4.90 0.47 2.87
N TYR A 73 5.00 1.09 4.05
CA TYR A 73 6.04 0.81 5.04
C TYR A 73 5.42 0.23 6.31
N PHE A 74 6.12 -0.71 6.92
CA PHE A 74 5.70 -1.35 8.16
C PHE A 74 6.92 -1.85 8.93
N ASP A 75 6.79 -2.03 10.23
CA ASP A 75 7.91 -2.42 11.09
C ASP A 75 8.31 -3.90 10.85
N ASN A 76 9.61 -4.20 10.93
CA ASN A 76 10.13 -5.54 10.75
C ASN A 76 9.92 -6.39 12.02
N VAL A 77 8.69 -6.79 12.26
CA VAL A 77 8.30 -7.63 13.40
C VAL A 77 7.99 -9.06 12.95
N ARG A 78 8.05 -10.00 13.89
CA ARG A 78 7.60 -11.37 13.62
C ARG A 78 6.08 -11.42 13.53
N VAL A 79 5.57 -12.12 12.53
CA VAL A 79 4.14 -12.22 12.20
C VAL A 79 3.70 -13.67 12.12
N LEU A 80 2.38 -13.91 12.09
CA LEU A 80 1.85 -15.26 11.92
C LEU A 80 2.25 -15.85 10.57
N GLU A 81 2.46 -17.17 10.50
CA GLU A 81 2.79 -17.83 9.22
C GLU A 81 1.62 -17.83 8.23
N SER A 82 0.38 -17.94 8.72
CA SER A 82 -0.84 -17.84 7.92
C SER A 82 -2.05 -17.55 8.81
N ILE A 83 -3.08 -16.92 8.27
CA ILE A 83 -4.37 -16.71 8.95
C ILE A 83 -5.40 -17.66 8.33
N ASN A 84 -6.02 -18.52 9.13
CA ASN A 84 -7.18 -19.30 8.71
C ASN A 84 -8.47 -18.68 9.26
N ASN A 85 -9.54 -18.65 8.45
CA ASN A 85 -10.87 -18.11 8.85
C ASN A 85 -11.43 -18.74 10.14
N GLN A 86 -11.03 -19.96 10.49
CA GLN A 86 -11.43 -20.63 11.74
C GLN A 86 -10.86 -19.97 13.02
N MET A 87 -9.79 -19.18 12.91
CA MET A 87 -9.18 -18.45 14.05
C MET A 87 -9.91 -17.14 14.37
N LEU A 88 -10.69 -16.58 13.44
CA LEU A 88 -11.45 -15.33 13.64
C LEU A 88 -12.82 -15.54 14.31
N ASN A 89 -13.31 -16.79 14.34
CA ASN A 89 -14.67 -17.13 14.81
C ASN A 89 -14.72 -17.78 16.20
N ARG A 90 -13.59 -17.96 16.90
CA ARG A 90 -13.60 -18.53 18.26
C ARG A 90 -13.79 -17.43 19.30
N SER A 91 -15.07 -17.12 19.55
CA SER A 91 -15.52 -16.13 20.52
C SER A 91 -15.13 -16.48 21.96
N ASP A 92 -15.15 -17.75 22.39
CA ASP A 92 -15.07 -18.01 23.83
C ASP A 92 -14.22 -19.24 24.16
N ASN A 93 -13.16 -18.99 24.94
CA ASN A 93 -12.29 -19.93 25.65
C ASN A 93 -11.43 -20.89 24.80
N CYS A 94 -10.10 -20.70 24.82
CA CYS A 94 -9.06 -21.76 24.95
C CYS A 94 -7.69 -21.35 24.35
N HIS A 95 -6.63 -21.47 25.17
CA HIS A 95 -5.20 -21.51 24.83
C HIS A 95 -4.54 -20.30 24.13
N MET A 96 -4.29 -19.26 24.93
CA MET A 96 -3.39 -18.13 24.60
C MET A 96 -1.87 -18.49 24.73
N LEU A 97 -1.51 -19.78 24.69
CA LEU A 97 -0.18 -20.28 25.10
C LEU A 97 0.70 -20.87 23.98
N ASN A 98 0.34 -20.73 22.70
CA ASN A 98 1.18 -21.23 21.59
C ASN A 98 1.35 -20.29 20.40
N ILE A 99 0.90 -19.03 20.49
CA ILE A 99 0.98 -18.06 19.37
C ILE A 99 2.42 -17.60 19.15
N ASP A 100 3.23 -17.46 20.22
CA ASP A 100 4.60 -16.96 20.09
C ASP A 100 5.54 -17.96 19.38
N ASN A 101 5.28 -19.27 19.48
CA ASN A 101 6.02 -20.30 18.74
C ASN A 101 5.65 -20.37 17.25
N GLN A 102 4.61 -19.66 16.81
CA GLN A 102 4.15 -19.64 15.41
C GLN A 102 4.47 -18.31 14.69
N LYS A 103 5.20 -17.39 15.35
CA LYS A 103 5.59 -16.12 14.75
C LYS A 103 6.90 -16.25 13.98
N ILE A 104 6.84 -15.97 12.68
CA ILE A 104 7.96 -16.09 11.75
C ILE A 104 8.40 -14.70 11.29
N GLY A 105 9.70 -14.57 10.99
CA GLY A 105 10.29 -13.34 10.47
C GLY A 105 9.94 -13.10 9.00
N ILE A 106 9.78 -11.84 8.62
CA ILE A 106 9.47 -11.41 7.27
C ILE A 106 10.76 -11.29 6.44
N LYS A 107 10.77 -11.83 5.23
CA LYS A 107 11.89 -11.72 4.28
C LYS A 107 11.46 -10.98 3.01
N ILE A 108 12.45 -10.45 2.31
CA ILE A 108 12.26 -9.87 0.97
C ILE A 108 11.77 -10.97 0.03
N GLY A 109 10.73 -10.69 -0.75
CA GLY A 109 10.06 -11.65 -1.62
C GLY A 109 8.83 -12.34 -0.98
N ASP A 110 8.63 -12.21 0.33
CA ASP A 110 7.43 -12.74 0.98
C ASP A 110 6.20 -11.87 0.65
N TYR A 111 5.03 -12.52 0.62
CA TYR A 111 3.74 -11.83 0.67
C TYR A 111 3.24 -11.75 2.10
N VAL A 112 2.89 -10.54 2.54
CA VAL A 112 2.44 -10.25 3.90
C VAL A 112 1.14 -9.47 3.85
N ILE A 113 0.21 -9.82 4.72
CA ILE A 113 -1.02 -9.06 4.95
C ILE A 113 -0.68 -7.92 5.91
N VAL A 114 -0.89 -6.69 5.45
CA VAL A 114 -0.63 -5.47 6.21
C VAL A 114 -1.92 -4.66 6.27
N VAL A 115 -2.29 -4.20 7.46
CA VAL A 115 -3.41 -3.27 7.62
C VAL A 115 -2.86 -1.84 7.64
N PRO A 116 -3.18 -1.00 6.63
CA PRO A 116 -2.77 0.39 6.62
C PRO A 116 -3.43 1.15 7.77
N THR A 117 -2.62 1.84 8.57
CA THR A 117 -3.08 2.65 9.72
C THR A 117 -3.04 4.14 9.41
N SER A 118 -2.14 4.58 8.54
CA SER A 118 -2.02 5.98 8.14
C SER A 118 -1.49 6.17 6.73
N THR A 119 -1.66 7.36 6.18
CA THR A 119 -1.18 7.72 4.85
C THR A 119 -0.72 9.17 4.76
N THR A 120 0.24 9.42 3.88
CA THR A 120 0.68 10.76 3.49
C THR A 120 -0.01 11.25 2.20
N GLY A 121 -0.86 10.42 1.59
CA GLY A 121 -1.47 10.68 0.28
C GLY A 121 -0.64 10.22 -0.92
N ALA A 122 0.60 9.78 -0.69
CA ALA A 122 1.44 9.09 -1.68
C ALA A 122 2.00 7.76 -1.17
N THR A 123 2.01 7.55 0.15
CA THR A 123 2.57 6.35 0.78
C THR A 123 1.76 5.98 2.00
N LEU A 124 1.54 4.67 2.16
CA LEU A 124 0.86 4.06 3.29
C LEU A 124 1.86 3.65 4.39
N TYR A 125 1.40 3.67 5.62
CA TYR A 125 2.06 3.02 6.75
C TYR A 125 1.07 2.06 7.39
N GLY A 126 1.54 0.92 7.86
CA GLY A 126 0.65 -0.10 8.41
C GLY A 126 1.33 -1.06 9.35
N ILE A 127 0.50 -1.94 9.93
CA ILE A 127 0.92 -2.98 10.86
C ILE A 127 0.84 -4.32 10.12
N PRO A 128 1.91 -5.12 10.12
CA PRO A 128 1.90 -6.42 9.46
C PRO A 128 1.24 -7.46 10.38
N ILE A 129 0.41 -8.33 9.81
CA ILE A 129 -0.38 -9.31 10.58
C ILE A 129 0.15 -10.73 10.39
N ALA A 130 0.30 -11.14 9.14
CA ALA A 130 0.67 -12.52 8.80
C ALA A 130 1.28 -12.62 7.40
N LYS A 131 2.08 -13.66 7.18
CA LYS A 131 2.40 -14.11 5.82
C LYS A 131 1.17 -14.68 5.13
N SER A 132 1.20 -14.62 3.80
CA SER A 132 0.14 -15.11 2.95
C SER A 132 0.70 -15.43 1.56
N SER A 133 -0.17 -15.84 0.65
CA SER A 133 0.08 -15.91 -0.78
C SER A 133 -1.05 -15.22 -1.53
N ILE A 134 -0.87 -14.93 -2.81
CA ILE A 134 -1.94 -14.35 -3.66
C ILE A 134 -3.19 -15.23 -3.61
N ALA A 135 -3.02 -16.54 -3.80
CA ALA A 135 -4.11 -17.52 -3.81
C ALA A 135 -4.77 -17.71 -2.43
N HIS A 136 -4.02 -17.50 -1.35
CA HIS A 136 -4.55 -17.55 0.01
C HIS A 136 -5.35 -16.28 0.32
N PHE A 137 -4.80 -15.11 0.00
CA PHE A 137 -5.43 -13.82 0.27
C PHE A 137 -6.77 -13.65 -0.46
N SER A 138 -6.89 -14.13 -1.70
CA SER A 138 -8.14 -14.07 -2.45
C SER A 138 -9.29 -14.86 -1.79
N LYS A 139 -8.97 -15.88 -0.98
CA LYS A 139 -9.95 -16.70 -0.25
C LYS A 139 -10.39 -16.11 1.09
N LEU A 140 -9.73 -15.07 1.59
CA LEU A 140 -10.00 -14.50 2.92
C LEU A 140 -11.23 -13.55 2.95
N ASN A 141 -11.97 -13.39 1.85
CA ASN A 141 -13.20 -12.61 1.72
C ASN A 141 -13.21 -11.26 2.47
N TYR A 142 -12.10 -10.51 2.46
CA TYR A 142 -12.05 -9.18 3.10
C TYR A 142 -12.93 -8.14 2.39
N ASN A 143 -13.34 -8.39 1.14
CA ASN A 143 -13.95 -7.40 0.25
C ASN A 143 -15.49 -7.46 0.15
N GLU A 144 -16.16 -8.46 0.71
CA GLU A 144 -17.61 -8.63 0.47
C GLU A 144 -18.51 -7.83 1.41
N LYS A 145 -17.99 -7.25 2.51
CA LYS A 145 -18.85 -6.62 3.53
C LYS A 145 -19.00 -5.11 3.46
N ASN A 146 -18.26 -4.39 2.62
CA ASN A 146 -18.24 -2.92 2.61
C ASN A 146 -18.50 -2.27 1.23
N ILE A 147 -19.07 -3.01 0.28
CA ILE A 147 -19.61 -2.43 -0.96
C ILE A 147 -21.14 -2.45 -0.85
N LYS A 148 -21.70 -1.49 -0.11
CA LYS A 148 -23.10 -1.06 -0.19
C LYS A 148 -23.15 0.45 -0.20
#